data_AF-A0A922WQN8-F1
#
_entry.id   AF-A0A922WQN8-F1
#
_cell.length_a   1.000
_cell.length_b   1.000
_cell.length_c   1.000
_cell.angle_alpha   90.00
_cell.angle_beta   90.00
_cell.angle_gamma   90.00
#
_symmetry.space_group_name_H-M   'P 1'
#
loop_
_entity.id
_entity.type
_entity.pdbx_description
1 polymer ?
#
loop_
_entity_poly.entity_id
_entity_poly.type
_entity_poly.pdbx_seq_one_letter_code
_entity_poly.pdbx_strand_id
1 'polypeptide(L)'
;MKKGSDLVIQIHYHPSGKATKDRSRVGIYFTKNPKNIAAAVWAASYDIDIPAGEKHYERVSTYKLPQPVELLGVIPHMHLLGKSFKADAVLPDGGVEPIIEISQWKYAWQDEFHLAKPMRLPAGATLRMTTVWDNSADNPLNPSRPPKRVTWGEQTTDEMAYGFFLVAAEEPKKLLPLALDNLGADLRNRASHGHPMLPVGTK
;
A
#
# COMPACT_ATOMS: atom_id res chain seq x y z
N MET A 1 23.22 -1.89 -3.48
CA MET A 1 23.44 -2.64 -2.23
C MET A 1 24.85 -2.37 -1.74
N LYS A 2 25.05 -2.27 -0.42
CA LYS A 2 26.39 -2.10 0.16
C LYS A 2 27.03 -3.47 0.37
N LYS A 3 28.36 -3.52 0.50
CA LYS A 3 29.07 -4.73 0.92
C LYS A 3 28.51 -5.18 2.28
N GLY A 4 28.17 -6.46 2.40
CA GLY A 4 27.62 -7.05 3.63
C GLY A 4 26.10 -6.92 3.82
N SER A 5 25.34 -6.48 2.82
CA SER A 5 23.87 -6.54 2.86
C SER A 5 23.34 -7.96 2.64
N ASP A 6 22.34 -8.36 3.42
CA ASP A 6 21.57 -9.59 3.19
C ASP A 6 20.49 -9.38 2.11
N LEU A 7 20.22 -10.42 1.34
CA LEU A 7 19.09 -10.49 0.43
C LEU A 7 18.06 -11.47 1.00
N VAL A 8 16.91 -10.94 1.40
CA VAL A 8 15.77 -11.74 1.86
C VAL A 8 14.74 -11.78 0.72
N ILE A 9 14.32 -12.97 0.33
CA ILE A 9 13.30 -13.17 -0.70
C ILE A 9 12.08 -13.82 -0.04
N GLN A 10 10.92 -13.17 -0.17
CA GLN A 10 9.62 -13.74 0.19
C GLN A 10 8.88 -14.10 -1.10
N ILE A 11 8.50 -15.38 -1.26
CA ILE A 11 7.74 -15.86 -2.41
C ILE A 11 6.34 -16.23 -1.94
N HIS A 12 5.32 -15.61 -2.54
CA HIS A 12 3.94 -15.94 -2.26
C HIS A 12 3.44 -16.99 -3.29
N TYR A 13 3.18 -18.21 -2.84
CA TYR A 13 2.65 -19.29 -3.68
C TYR A 13 1.14 -19.42 -3.50
N HIS A 14 0.39 -19.37 -4.60
CA HIS A 14 -1.01 -19.78 -4.62
C HIS A 14 -1.12 -21.29 -4.94
N PRO A 15 -1.77 -22.12 -4.11
CA PRO A 15 -1.88 -23.56 -4.37
C PRO A 15 -2.60 -23.87 -5.69
N SER A 16 -1.97 -24.69 -6.53
CA SER A 16 -2.55 -25.14 -7.82
C SER A 16 -3.21 -26.53 -7.75
N GLY A 17 -3.21 -27.17 -6.59
CA GLY A 17 -3.69 -28.54 -6.39
C GLY A 17 -2.78 -29.63 -7.01
N LYS A 18 -1.65 -29.26 -7.62
CA LYS A 18 -0.68 -30.19 -8.20
C LYS A 18 0.69 -30.00 -7.57
N ALA A 19 1.32 -31.11 -7.19
CA ALA A 19 2.72 -31.08 -6.75
C ALA A 19 3.60 -30.61 -7.91
N THR A 20 4.33 -29.51 -7.70
CA THR A 20 5.18 -28.87 -8.70
C THR A 20 6.52 -28.49 -8.07
N LYS A 21 7.56 -28.39 -8.90
CA LYS A 21 8.87 -27.87 -8.48
C LYS A 21 9.00 -26.46 -9.01
N ASP A 22 9.38 -25.53 -8.14
CA ASP A 22 9.70 -24.16 -8.54
C ASP A 22 11.22 -23.92 -8.58
N ARG A 23 11.67 -23.07 -9.51
CA ARG A 23 13.05 -22.61 -9.63
C ARG A 23 13.07 -21.11 -9.98
N SER A 24 12.32 -20.31 -9.24
CA SER A 24 12.30 -18.86 -9.38
C SER A 24 13.70 -18.27 -9.29
N ARG A 25 13.97 -17.26 -10.13
CA ARG A 25 15.25 -16.56 -10.19
C ARG A 25 14.99 -15.06 -10.16
N VAL A 26 15.85 -14.32 -9.46
CA VAL A 26 15.84 -12.86 -9.41
C VAL A 26 17.12 -12.35 -10.07
N GLY A 27 16.98 -11.42 -11.01
CA GLY A 27 18.10 -10.69 -11.60
C GLY A 27 18.27 -9.35 -10.89
N ILE A 28 19.47 -9.06 -10.38
CA ILE A 28 19.79 -7.79 -9.72
C ILE A 28 20.83 -7.05 -10.55
N TYR A 29 20.50 -5.85 -11.01
CA TYR A 29 21.36 -5.00 -11.82
C TYR A 29 21.88 -3.82 -10.99
N PHE A 30 23.15 -3.48 -11.13
CA PHE A 30 23.80 -2.42 -10.35
C PHE A 30 24.27 -1.27 -11.25
N THR A 31 24.17 -0.04 -10.75
CA THR A 31 24.80 1.15 -11.34
C THR A 31 25.73 1.81 -10.32
N LYS A 32 26.85 2.37 -10.80
CA LYS A 32 27.76 3.17 -9.97
C LYS A 32 27.24 4.58 -9.71
N ASN A 33 26.38 5.09 -10.60
CA ASN A 33 25.89 6.46 -10.60
C ASN A 33 24.35 6.45 -10.54
N PRO A 34 23.74 6.16 -9.38
CA PRO A 34 22.30 6.26 -9.23
C PRO A 34 21.88 7.73 -9.41
N LYS A 35 20.91 7.99 -10.28
CA LYS A 35 20.37 9.34 -10.48
C LYS A 35 19.47 9.74 -9.31
N ASN A 36 18.55 8.85 -8.94
CA ASN A 36 17.64 9.01 -7.82
C ASN A 36 17.74 7.78 -6.92
N ILE A 37 17.63 7.98 -5.61
CA ILE A 37 17.35 6.89 -4.66
C ILE A 37 15.88 7.01 -4.31
N ALA A 38 15.15 5.90 -4.42
CA ALA A 38 13.74 5.83 -4.11
C ALA A 38 13.50 4.99 -2.84
N ALA A 39 12.41 5.28 -2.14
CA ALA A 39 11.87 4.50 -1.05
C ALA A 39 10.35 4.41 -1.21
N ALA A 40 9.73 3.44 -0.55
CA ALA A 40 8.28 3.40 -0.42
C ALA A 40 7.86 4.06 0.89
N VAL A 41 6.85 4.92 0.84
CA VAL A 41 6.05 5.36 1.99
C VAL A 41 4.61 4.91 1.77
N TRP A 42 3.79 4.80 2.80
CA TRP A 42 2.43 4.34 2.63
C TRP A 42 1.40 5.07 3.50
N ALA A 43 0.15 5.03 3.03
CA ALA A 43 -1.04 5.25 3.83
C ALA A 43 -1.82 3.94 3.91
N ALA A 44 -2.51 3.70 5.02
CA ALA A 44 -3.22 2.44 5.25
C ALA A 44 -4.49 2.64 6.09
N SER A 45 -5.51 1.81 5.82
CA SER A 45 -6.73 1.74 6.63
C SER A 45 -6.64 0.55 7.58
N TYR A 46 -6.65 0.82 8.88
CA TYR A 46 -6.69 -0.21 9.95
C TYR A 46 -8.05 -0.27 10.66
N ASP A 47 -8.95 0.66 10.36
CA ASP A 47 -10.30 0.76 10.93
C ASP A 47 -11.37 0.05 10.07
N ILE A 48 -10.95 -0.94 9.28
CA ILE A 48 -11.83 -1.68 8.37
C ILE A 48 -12.76 -2.58 9.19
N ASP A 49 -14.06 -2.36 9.01
CA ASP A 49 -15.12 -3.06 9.69
C ASP A 49 -16.40 -3.05 8.84
N ILE A 50 -16.45 -3.94 7.86
CA ILE A 50 -17.45 -3.98 6.79
C ILE A 50 -18.63 -4.88 7.22
N PRO A 51 -19.85 -4.34 7.40
CA PRO A 51 -21.02 -5.14 7.70
C PRO A 51 -21.31 -6.18 6.62
N ALA A 52 -21.94 -7.30 7.02
CA ALA A 52 -22.43 -8.29 6.06
C ALA A 52 -23.46 -7.65 5.12
N GLY A 53 -23.29 -7.82 3.80
CA GLY A 53 -24.22 -7.30 2.81
C GLY A 53 -23.99 -5.84 2.39
N GLU A 54 -23.06 -5.13 3.03
CA GLU A 54 -22.75 -3.73 2.67
C GLU A 54 -22.17 -3.64 1.25
N LYS A 55 -22.84 -2.90 0.37
CA LYS A 55 -22.48 -2.81 -1.06
C LYS A 55 -21.51 -1.67 -1.36
N HIS A 56 -21.40 -0.71 -0.44
CA HIS A 56 -20.56 0.47 -0.58
C HIS A 56 -20.03 0.90 0.80
N TYR A 57 -18.94 0.26 1.22
CA TYR A 57 -18.20 0.69 2.40
C TYR A 57 -17.00 1.53 1.96
N GLU A 58 -16.94 2.80 2.34
CA GLU A 58 -15.84 3.71 1.96
C GLU A 58 -14.95 4.04 3.16
N ARG A 59 -13.64 4.13 2.93
CA ARG A 59 -12.68 4.70 3.87
C ARG A 59 -11.72 5.65 3.18
N VAL A 60 -11.26 6.63 3.96
CA VAL A 60 -10.20 7.56 3.57
C VAL A 60 -9.04 7.37 4.53
N SER A 61 -7.84 7.24 3.99
CA SER A 61 -6.60 7.17 4.78
C SER A 61 -5.56 8.11 4.22
N THR A 62 -4.70 8.63 5.08
CA THR A 62 -3.78 9.70 4.71
C THR A 62 -2.40 9.52 5.30
N TYR A 63 -1.41 10.11 4.63
CA TYR A 63 -0.08 10.34 5.17
C TYR A 63 0.40 11.73 4.76
N LYS A 64 0.78 12.56 5.74
CA LYS A 64 1.28 13.92 5.51
C LYS A 64 2.80 13.88 5.37
N LEU A 65 3.31 14.44 4.27
CA LEU A 65 4.73 14.44 3.97
C LEU A 65 5.48 15.42 4.87
N PRO A 66 6.53 14.98 5.60
CA PRO A 66 7.33 15.85 6.46
C PRO A 66 8.33 16.72 5.68
N GLN A 67 8.58 16.40 4.41
CA GLN A 67 9.57 17.03 3.55
C GLN A 67 9.13 16.92 2.08
N PRO A 68 9.69 17.75 1.16
CA PRO A 68 9.38 17.60 -0.26
C PRO A 68 9.89 16.26 -0.81
N VAL A 69 9.15 15.70 -1.76
CA VAL A 69 9.48 14.45 -2.44
C VAL A 69 9.15 14.54 -3.93
N GLU A 70 9.76 13.67 -4.72
CA GLU A 70 9.35 13.38 -6.08
C GLU A 70 8.61 12.03 -6.07
N LEU A 71 7.30 12.04 -6.31
CA LEU A 71 6.48 10.85 -6.44
C LEU A 71 6.70 10.22 -7.81
N LEU A 72 7.03 8.92 -7.81
CA LEU A 72 7.38 8.15 -9.00
C LEU A 72 6.28 7.17 -9.42
N GLY A 73 5.52 6.66 -8.46
CA GLY A 73 4.50 5.65 -8.71
C GLY A 73 3.73 5.27 -7.46
N VAL A 74 2.75 4.39 -7.64
CA VAL A 74 1.87 3.91 -6.57
C VAL A 74 1.57 2.42 -6.77
N ILE A 75 1.57 1.66 -5.68
CA ILE A 75 1.12 0.28 -5.60
C ILE A 75 -0.14 0.28 -4.72
N PRO A 76 -1.34 0.30 -5.33
CA PRO A 76 -2.58 0.13 -4.59
C PRO A 76 -2.73 -1.33 -4.16
N HIS A 77 -3.29 -1.57 -2.98
CA HIS A 77 -3.49 -2.92 -2.45
C HIS A 77 -4.80 -3.01 -1.68
N MET A 78 -5.63 -3.98 -2.05
CA MET A 78 -6.90 -4.33 -1.40
C MET A 78 -7.16 -5.83 -1.58
N HIS A 79 -7.94 -6.47 -0.68
CA HIS A 79 -8.30 -7.88 -0.84
C HIS A 79 -9.57 -8.07 -1.71
N LEU A 80 -10.27 -9.19 -1.52
CA LEU A 80 -11.28 -9.71 -2.44
C LEU A 80 -12.52 -8.83 -2.58
N LEU A 81 -12.87 -8.07 -1.54
CA LEU A 81 -14.06 -7.21 -1.52
C LEU A 81 -13.77 -5.82 -2.11
N GLY A 82 -12.52 -5.51 -2.47
CA GLY A 82 -12.17 -4.23 -3.06
C GLY A 82 -12.98 -3.92 -4.33
N LYS A 83 -13.52 -2.71 -4.41
CA LYS A 83 -14.41 -2.23 -5.47
C LYS A 83 -13.80 -1.07 -6.26
N SER A 84 -13.20 -0.10 -5.57
CA SER A 84 -12.47 0.99 -6.20
C SER A 84 -11.36 1.51 -5.29
N PHE A 85 -10.32 2.04 -5.93
CA PHE A 85 -9.19 2.67 -5.27
C PHE A 85 -8.89 4.00 -5.95
N LYS A 86 -8.75 5.07 -5.17
CA LYS A 86 -8.29 6.37 -5.65
C LYS A 86 -7.18 6.88 -4.75
N ALA A 87 -6.17 7.51 -5.32
CA ALA A 87 -5.24 8.33 -4.57
C ALA A 87 -5.02 9.70 -5.21
N ASP A 88 -4.84 10.70 -4.36
CA ASP A 88 -4.52 12.09 -4.72
C ASP A 88 -3.59 12.71 -3.68
N ALA A 89 -2.89 13.78 -4.06
CA ALA A 89 -2.11 14.60 -3.15
C ALA A 89 -2.88 15.90 -2.87
N VAL A 90 -3.23 16.14 -1.61
CA VAL A 90 -3.79 17.41 -1.15
C VAL A 90 -2.64 18.32 -0.76
N LEU A 91 -2.47 19.41 -1.50
CA LEU A 91 -1.39 20.39 -1.32
C LEU A 91 -1.66 21.30 -0.10
N PRO A 92 -0.63 21.93 0.48
CA PRO A 92 -0.77 22.83 1.64
C PRO A 92 -1.71 24.03 1.41
N ASP A 93 -1.87 24.46 0.16
CA ASP A 93 -2.78 25.54 -0.25
C ASP A 93 -4.23 25.05 -0.50
N GLY A 94 -4.48 23.76 -0.33
CA GLY A 94 -5.78 23.12 -0.57
C GLY A 94 -5.97 22.59 -2.00
N GLY A 95 -5.01 22.79 -2.90
CA GLY A 95 -5.01 22.19 -4.23
C GLY A 95 -5.03 20.65 -4.16
N VAL A 96 -5.58 19.99 -5.18
CA VAL A 96 -5.65 18.53 -5.24
C VAL A 96 -5.04 18.06 -6.56
N GLU A 97 -3.97 17.28 -6.47
CA GLU A 97 -3.27 16.68 -7.60
C GLU A 97 -3.63 15.19 -7.69
N PRO A 98 -4.30 14.73 -8.76
CA PRO A 98 -4.67 13.32 -8.92
C PRO A 98 -3.43 12.45 -9.15
N ILE A 99 -3.35 11.30 -8.46
CA ILE A 99 -2.26 10.33 -8.61
C ILE A 99 -2.73 9.13 -9.42
N ILE A 100 -3.81 8.48 -8.97
CA ILE A 100 -4.42 7.32 -9.64
C ILE A 100 -5.90 7.22 -9.30
N GLU A 101 -6.70 6.73 -10.25
CA GLU A 101 -8.10 6.36 -10.03
C GLU A 101 -8.41 5.04 -10.73
N ILE A 102 -8.86 4.07 -9.95
CA ILE A 102 -9.28 2.74 -10.40
C ILE A 102 -10.73 2.57 -9.95
N SER A 103 -11.66 2.92 -10.84
CA SER A 103 -13.11 2.87 -10.58
C SER A 103 -13.68 1.45 -10.56
N GLN A 104 -12.98 0.50 -11.17
CA GLN A 104 -13.34 -0.92 -11.19
C GLN A 104 -12.14 -1.75 -10.76
N TRP A 105 -11.90 -1.80 -9.45
CA TRP A 105 -10.80 -2.57 -8.89
C TRP A 105 -10.89 -4.03 -9.31
N LYS A 106 -9.73 -4.62 -9.61
CA LYS A 106 -9.59 -6.06 -9.76
C LYS A 106 -8.57 -6.52 -8.74
N TYR A 107 -8.88 -7.57 -8.00
CA TYR A 107 -7.96 -8.16 -7.01
C TYR A 107 -6.57 -8.47 -7.59
N ALA A 108 -6.46 -8.79 -8.88
CA ALA A 108 -5.18 -9.04 -9.55
C ALA A 108 -4.35 -7.77 -9.88
N TRP A 109 -4.90 -6.56 -9.70
CA TRP A 109 -4.23 -5.29 -10.04
C TRP A 109 -3.45 -4.70 -8.86
N GLN A 110 -2.66 -5.55 -8.21
CA GLN A 110 -1.78 -5.18 -7.09
C GLN A 110 -0.33 -4.97 -7.55
N ASP A 111 -0.16 -4.46 -8.77
CA ASP A 111 1.15 -4.19 -9.37
C ASP A 111 1.52 -2.70 -9.21
N GLU A 112 2.76 -2.37 -9.55
CA GLU A 112 3.27 -1.01 -9.48
C GLU A 112 2.84 -0.17 -10.70
N PHE A 113 2.11 0.91 -10.44
CA PHE A 113 1.72 1.89 -11.46
C PHE A 113 2.72 3.07 -11.42
N HIS A 114 3.60 3.14 -12.42
CA HIS A 114 4.52 4.27 -12.59
C HIS A 114 3.81 5.47 -13.18
N LEU A 115 4.09 6.65 -12.65
CA LEU A 115 3.64 7.90 -13.23
C LEU A 115 4.39 8.14 -14.54
N ALA A 116 3.65 8.53 -15.58
CA ALA A 116 4.26 8.91 -16.87
C ALA A 116 5.25 10.09 -16.72
N LYS A 117 5.01 10.96 -15.73
CA LYS A 117 5.92 12.01 -15.31
C LYS A 117 5.96 12.03 -13.78
N PRO A 118 7.14 12.01 -13.16
CA PRO A 118 7.26 12.20 -11.72
C PRO A 118 6.58 13.49 -11.25
N MET A 119 5.93 13.43 -10.09
CA MET A 119 5.20 14.55 -9.51
C MET A 119 5.98 15.11 -8.31
N ARG A 120 6.32 16.40 -8.34
CA ARG A 120 6.97 17.06 -7.20
C ARG A 120 5.91 17.46 -6.19
N LEU A 121 6.04 16.94 -4.97
CA LEU A 121 5.14 17.25 -3.86
C LEU A 121 5.89 18.03 -2.78
N PRO A 122 5.36 19.18 -2.31
CA PRO A 122 6.00 19.96 -1.26
C PRO A 122 5.85 19.28 0.12
N ALA A 123 6.67 19.72 1.07
CA ALA A 123 6.44 19.39 2.48
C ALA A 123 5.04 19.85 2.90
N GLY A 124 4.36 19.05 3.70
CA GLY A 124 3.00 19.31 4.16
C GLY A 124 1.90 18.87 3.19
N ALA A 125 2.23 18.47 1.95
CA ALA A 125 1.27 17.79 1.09
C ALA A 125 0.83 16.47 1.75
N THR A 126 -0.43 16.11 1.57
CA THR A 126 -1.04 14.92 2.15
C THR A 126 -1.37 13.93 1.05
N LEU A 127 -0.70 12.78 1.07
CA LEU A 127 -1.07 11.63 0.26
C LEU A 127 -2.37 11.07 0.83
N ARG A 128 -3.45 11.11 0.05
CA ARG A 128 -4.78 10.65 0.45
C ARG A 128 -5.18 9.49 -0.44
N MET A 129 -5.68 8.43 0.16
CA MET A 129 -6.32 7.32 -0.53
C MET A 129 -7.79 7.23 -0.12
N THR A 130 -8.65 6.96 -1.09
CA THR A 130 -10.07 6.62 -0.89
C THR A 130 -10.30 5.22 -1.43
N THR A 131 -10.75 4.32 -0.57
CA THR A 131 -10.96 2.91 -0.88
C THR A 131 -12.41 2.51 -0.61
N VAL A 132 -12.99 1.75 -1.54
CA VAL A 132 -14.38 1.28 -1.44
C VAL A 132 -14.40 -0.23 -1.54
N TRP A 133 -15.23 -0.87 -0.71
CA TRP A 133 -15.48 -2.31 -0.72
C TRP A 133 -16.95 -2.65 -1.00
N ASP A 134 -17.17 -3.86 -1.52
CA ASP A 134 -18.47 -4.47 -1.78
C ASP A 134 -18.55 -5.86 -1.10
N ASN A 135 -19.15 -5.91 0.10
CA ASN A 135 -19.44 -7.13 0.84
C ASN A 135 -20.88 -7.64 0.61
N SER A 136 -21.49 -7.27 -0.52
CA SER A 136 -22.82 -7.77 -0.88
C SER A 136 -22.77 -9.20 -1.40
N ALA A 137 -23.94 -9.86 -1.46
CA ALA A 137 -24.06 -11.19 -2.07
C ALA A 137 -23.85 -11.18 -3.60
N ASP A 138 -24.01 -10.00 -4.23
CA ASP A 138 -23.85 -9.79 -5.67
C ASP A 138 -22.37 -9.79 -6.09
N ASN A 139 -21.44 -9.51 -5.16
CA ASN A 139 -20.01 -9.52 -5.47
C ASN A 139 -19.52 -10.97 -5.68
N PRO A 140 -19.17 -11.39 -6.91
CA PRO A 140 -18.75 -12.76 -7.18
C PRO A 140 -17.45 -13.16 -6.47
N LEU A 141 -16.63 -12.18 -6.05
CA LEU A 141 -15.39 -12.41 -5.31
C LEU A 141 -15.60 -12.51 -3.80
N ASN A 142 -16.80 -12.22 -3.28
CA ASN A 142 -17.05 -12.36 -1.85
C ASN A 142 -16.84 -13.84 -1.44
N PRO A 143 -15.94 -14.14 -0.49
CA PRO A 143 -15.58 -15.51 -0.14
C PRO A 143 -16.65 -16.21 0.72
N SER A 144 -17.68 -15.47 1.17
CA SER A 144 -18.73 -15.98 2.04
C SER A 144 -20.09 -16.01 1.32
N ARG A 145 -20.83 -17.11 1.48
CA ARG A 145 -22.23 -17.24 1.06
C ARG A 145 -23.01 -17.93 2.19
N PRO A 146 -23.89 -17.21 2.93
CA PRO A 146 -24.21 -15.78 2.82
C PRO A 146 -23.04 -14.86 3.23
N PRO A 147 -23.05 -13.56 2.87
CA PRO A 147 -22.05 -12.59 3.33
C PRO A 147 -21.93 -12.55 4.86
N LYS A 148 -20.72 -12.31 5.34
CA LYS A 148 -20.40 -12.15 6.76
C LYS A 148 -19.69 -10.83 6.99
N ARG A 149 -19.69 -10.33 8.22
CA ARG A 149 -18.90 -9.16 8.60
C ARG A 149 -17.42 -9.45 8.34
N VAL A 150 -16.70 -8.49 7.75
CA VAL A 150 -15.26 -8.60 7.43
C VAL A 150 -14.53 -7.42 8.04
N THR A 151 -13.42 -7.68 8.72
CA THR A 151 -12.60 -6.65 9.39
C THR A 151 -11.21 -6.59 8.78
N TRP A 152 -10.37 -5.67 9.27
CA TRP A 152 -8.95 -5.66 8.94
C TRP A 152 -8.28 -7.00 9.35
N GLY A 153 -7.42 -7.54 8.48
CA GLY A 153 -6.63 -8.73 8.78
C GLY A 153 -5.74 -9.18 7.61
N GLU A 154 -4.77 -10.05 7.87
CA GLU A 154 -3.77 -10.48 6.88
C GLU A 154 -4.26 -11.61 5.97
N GLN A 155 -5.37 -12.28 6.30
CA GLN A 155 -5.89 -13.36 5.47
C GLN A 155 -6.58 -12.78 4.22
N THR A 156 -6.56 -13.52 3.11
CA THR A 156 -7.25 -13.13 1.88
C THR A 156 -8.78 -12.96 2.06
N THR A 157 -9.35 -13.56 3.11
CA THR A 157 -10.77 -13.43 3.47
C THR A 157 -11.06 -12.31 4.46
N ASP A 158 -10.02 -11.73 5.07
CA ASP A 158 -10.09 -10.45 5.77
C ASP A 158 -9.89 -9.33 4.74
N GLU A 159 -9.87 -8.07 5.16
CA GLU A 159 -9.54 -6.95 4.27
C GLU A 159 -8.29 -6.17 4.69
N MET A 160 -7.66 -5.58 3.69
CA MET A 160 -6.57 -4.63 3.82
C MET A 160 -6.80 -3.48 2.84
N ALA A 161 -6.22 -2.33 3.15
CA ALA A 161 -6.15 -1.21 2.23
C ALA A 161 -4.83 -0.49 2.44
N TYR A 162 -3.97 -0.49 1.42
CA TYR A 162 -2.72 0.25 1.40
C TYR A 162 -2.59 1.01 0.08
N GLY A 163 -2.05 2.22 0.17
CA GLY A 163 -1.43 2.91 -0.95
C GLY A 163 0.06 3.00 -0.67
N PHE A 164 0.87 2.18 -1.33
CA PHE A 164 2.33 2.32 -1.26
C PHE A 164 2.77 3.30 -2.34
N PHE A 165 3.40 4.40 -1.95
CA PHE A 165 3.87 5.45 -2.83
C PHE A 165 5.37 5.36 -2.99
N LEU A 166 5.84 5.13 -4.22
CA LEU A 166 7.25 5.16 -4.53
C LEU A 166 7.71 6.61 -4.64
N VAL A 167 8.62 7.03 -3.77
CA VAL A 167 9.10 8.42 -3.67
C VAL A 167 10.61 8.48 -3.74
N ALA A 168 11.13 9.50 -4.43
CA ALA A 168 12.53 9.90 -4.36
C ALA A 168 12.67 11.18 -3.52
N ALA A 169 13.79 11.29 -2.82
CA ALA A 169 14.18 12.54 -2.18
C ALA A 169 15.29 13.20 -3.00
N GLU A 170 15.32 14.54 -3.01
CA GLU A 170 16.38 15.32 -3.68
C GLU A 170 17.78 14.95 -3.18
N GLU A 171 17.90 14.59 -1.91
CA GLU A 171 19.15 14.13 -1.30
C GLU A 171 18.93 12.74 -0.66
N PRO A 172 19.73 11.72 -1.02
CA PRO A 172 19.58 10.36 -0.48
C PRO A 172 19.50 10.26 1.04
N LYS A 173 20.23 11.11 1.76
CA LYS A 173 20.24 11.14 3.24
C LYS A 173 18.87 11.49 3.85
N LYS A 174 17.96 12.09 3.07
CA LYS A 174 16.61 12.46 3.49
C LYS A 174 15.61 11.30 3.41
N LEU A 175 15.93 10.19 2.74
CA LEU A 175 15.02 9.04 2.63
C LEU A 175 14.86 8.27 3.94
N LEU A 176 15.94 8.08 4.70
CA LEU A 176 15.85 7.36 5.97
C LEU A 176 14.96 8.09 7.00
N PRO A 177 15.13 9.41 7.23
CA PRO A 177 14.20 10.18 8.06
C PRO A 177 12.74 10.06 7.59
N LEU A 178 12.48 10.12 6.28
CA LEU A 178 11.14 9.98 5.72
C LEU A 178 10.54 8.59 5.98
N ALA A 179 11.32 7.53 5.75
CA ALA A 179 10.87 6.16 6.00
C ALA A 179 10.58 5.92 7.48
N LEU A 180 11.41 6.46 8.38
CA LEU A 180 11.19 6.38 9.83
C LEU A 180 9.97 7.17 10.29
N ASP A 181 9.74 8.37 9.72
CA ASP A 181 8.55 9.16 10.00
C ASP A 181 7.28 8.42 9.55
N ASN A 182 7.27 7.88 8.32
CA ASN A 182 6.15 7.12 7.79
C ASN A 182 5.87 5.86 8.61
N LEU A 183 6.91 5.09 8.97
CA LEU A 183 6.77 3.95 9.88
C LEU A 183 6.20 4.38 11.24
N GLY A 184 6.66 5.49 11.80
CA GLY A 184 6.12 6.04 13.04
C GLY A 184 4.63 6.44 12.92
N ALA A 185 4.24 7.03 11.80
CA ALA A 185 2.85 7.37 11.50
C ALA A 185 1.97 6.11 11.37
N ASP A 186 2.45 5.10 10.65
CA ASP A 186 1.77 3.81 10.51
C ASP A 186 1.59 3.10 11.85
N LEU A 187 2.64 3.03 12.68
CA LEU A 187 2.58 2.41 14.01
C LEU A 187 1.55 3.10 14.92
N ARG A 188 1.45 4.44 14.87
CA ARG A 188 0.42 5.18 15.60
C ARG A 188 -0.98 4.86 15.09
N ASN A 189 -1.16 4.83 13.76
CA ASN A 189 -2.43 4.49 13.12
C ASN A 189 -2.87 3.05 13.46
N ARG A 190 -1.94 2.08 13.43
CA ARG A 190 -2.19 0.71 13.86
C ARG A 190 -2.62 0.62 15.31
N ALA A 191 -1.88 1.29 16.20
CA ALA A 191 -2.16 1.27 17.63
C ALA A 191 -3.52 1.90 17.96
N SER A 192 -3.90 3.00 17.31
CA SER A 192 -5.20 3.65 17.53
C SER A 192 -6.40 2.79 17.12
N HIS A 193 -6.18 1.79 16.25
CA HIS A 193 -7.22 0.88 15.77
C HIS A 193 -7.08 -0.54 16.34
N GLY A 194 -6.29 -0.75 17.39
CA GLY A 194 -6.20 -2.04 18.08
C GLY A 194 -5.38 -3.11 17.35
N HIS A 195 -4.52 -2.72 16.41
CA HIS A 195 -3.65 -3.60 15.63
C HIS A 195 -2.14 -3.37 15.90
N PRO A 196 -1.68 -3.30 17.16
CA PRO A 196 -0.28 -3.04 17.46
C PRO A 196 0.62 -4.13 16.86
N MET A 197 1.77 -3.72 16.32
CA MET A 197 2.82 -4.68 15.94
C MET A 197 3.20 -5.50 17.17
N LEU A 198 3.11 -6.83 17.06
CA LEU A 198 3.68 -7.71 18.07
C LEU A 198 5.19 -7.44 18.16
N PRO A 199 5.78 -7.38 19.36
CA PRO A 199 7.22 -7.28 19.47
C PRO A 199 7.84 -8.44 18.67
N VAL A 200 8.75 -8.11 17.76
CA VAL A 200 9.58 -9.11 17.09
C VAL A 200 10.26 -9.89 18.22
N GLY A 201 9.83 -11.14 18.42
CA GLY A 201 10.37 -11.97 19.48
C GLY A 201 11.88 -12.03 19.34
N THR A 202 12.59 -11.46 20.30
CA THR A 202 14.01 -11.75 20.49
C THR A 202 14.09 -13.21 20.88
N LYS A 203 14.48 -14.06 19.93
CA LYS A 203 15.15 -15.31 20.28
C LYS A 203 16.56 -14.99 20.76
#